data_AF-A0A7V5BC72-F1
#
_entry.id   AF-A0A7V5BC72-F1
#
_cell.length_a   1.000
_cell.length_b   1.000
_cell.length_c   1.000
_cell.angle_alpha   90.00
_cell.angle_beta   90.00
_cell.angle_gamma   90.00
#
_symmetry.space_group_name_H-M   'P 1'
#
loop_
_entity.id
_entity.type
_entity.pdbx_description
1 polymer ?
#
loop_
_entity_poly.entity_id
_entity_poly.type
_entity_poly.pdbx_seq_one_letter_code
_entity_poly.pdbx_strand_id
1 'polypeptide(L)'
;MKNLLPVLFGLLFFANISFAQKGQKILLPKKTTSSVRAKPLGSLKRAALPAGSSFFTNTLQRFQPLEKPTRQGLSNVKIGQPIEVVAFSPQGRPTWVKGSLAINTRGIDAEDQAFLYLDELKNKMGIEHPMEEFQISKQQQDEYGQTHIRMEQYYHGLPVYAGEVIL
;
A
#
# COMPACT_ATOMS: atom_id res chain seq x y z
N MET A 1 5.44 20.87 -62.14
CA MET A 1 6.53 21.48 -61.35
C MET A 1 6.20 21.18 -59.90
N LYS A 2 6.66 20.04 -59.37
CA LYS A 2 7.86 19.89 -58.53
C LYS A 2 7.71 20.51 -57.13
N ASN A 3 7.28 19.65 -56.22
CA ASN A 3 7.47 19.60 -54.78
C ASN A 3 8.66 20.44 -54.26
N LEU A 4 8.41 21.37 -53.34
CA LEU A 4 9.45 22.06 -52.58
C LEU A 4 8.84 22.74 -51.33
N LEU A 5 8.42 21.93 -50.34
CA LEU A 5 7.98 22.47 -49.05
C LEU A 5 8.16 21.53 -47.82
N PRO A 6 9.28 20.79 -47.68
CA PRO A 6 9.67 20.43 -46.32
C PRO A 6 11.19 20.51 -46.11
N VAL A 7 11.72 21.69 -45.80
CA VAL A 7 13.06 21.86 -45.18
C VAL A 7 12.99 22.82 -43.96
N LEU A 8 11.77 23.22 -43.60
CA LEU A 8 11.35 24.20 -42.59
C LEU A 8 11.44 23.90 -41.09
N PHE A 9 11.73 22.66 -40.66
CA PHE A 9 11.34 22.23 -39.29
C PHE A 9 12.34 21.27 -38.61
N GLY A 10 13.60 21.33 -39.01
CA GLY A 10 14.68 20.49 -38.46
C GLY A 10 15.78 21.29 -37.79
N LEU A 11 15.48 22.16 -36.81
CA LEU A 11 16.55 22.84 -36.05
C LEU A 11 16.08 23.53 -34.75
N LEU A 12 15.45 22.86 -33.77
CA LEU A 12 15.15 23.56 -32.51
C LEU A 12 14.90 22.74 -31.22
N PHE A 13 15.47 21.54 -31.01
CA PHE A 13 15.40 20.91 -29.67
C PHE A 13 16.66 20.10 -29.26
N PHE A 14 17.84 20.66 -29.48
CA PHE A 14 19.08 20.24 -28.78
C PHE A 14 19.55 21.37 -27.86
N ALA A 15 19.02 21.43 -26.65
CA ALA A 15 19.68 22.05 -25.49
C ALA A 15 18.76 21.96 -24.26
N ASN A 16 19.08 21.09 -23.31
CA ASN A 16 18.98 21.39 -21.86
C ASN A 16 19.70 20.29 -21.05
N ILE A 17 21.03 20.37 -21.16
CA ILE A 17 22.03 20.50 -20.09
C ILE A 17 21.69 19.85 -18.72
N SER A 18 22.59 18.95 -18.36
CA SER A 18 22.81 18.28 -17.08
C SER A 18 22.81 19.19 -15.85
N PHE A 19 22.11 18.77 -14.79
CA PHE A 19 22.35 19.24 -13.42
C PHE A 19 23.14 18.19 -12.64
N ALA A 20 24.39 18.54 -12.33
CA ALA A 20 25.30 17.81 -11.45
C ALA A 20 24.91 18.06 -9.97
N GLN A 21 24.58 17.00 -9.23
CA GLN A 21 24.41 17.06 -7.79
C GLN A 21 25.78 17.08 -7.09
N LYS A 22 26.18 18.25 -6.59
CA LYS A 22 27.34 18.45 -5.73
C LYS A 22 26.98 18.05 -4.30
N GLY A 23 27.58 16.96 -3.81
CA GLY A 23 27.32 16.39 -2.49
C GLY A 23 27.57 17.38 -1.34
N GLN A 24 26.53 17.61 -0.54
CA GLN A 24 26.63 18.28 0.76
C GLN A 24 27.26 17.30 1.76
N LYS A 25 28.45 17.63 2.25
CA LYS A 25 29.07 16.92 3.37
C LYS A 25 28.29 17.24 4.65
N ILE A 26 27.59 16.25 5.19
CA ILE A 26 26.93 16.33 6.49
C ILE A 26 28.03 16.39 7.56
N LEU A 27 28.19 17.55 8.19
CA LEU A 27 29.07 17.71 9.36
C LEU A 27 28.33 17.17 10.58
N LEU A 28 28.80 16.05 11.14
CA LEU A 28 28.26 15.51 12.38
C LEU A 28 28.59 16.43 13.57
N PRO A 29 27.63 16.75 14.46
CA PRO A 29 27.89 17.58 15.63
C PRO A 29 28.76 16.83 16.66
N LYS A 30 29.75 17.55 17.19
CA LYS A 30 30.71 17.08 18.21
C LYS A 30 29.98 16.74 19.52
N LYS A 31 30.13 15.49 19.97
CA LYS A 31 29.54 14.97 21.21
C LYS A 31 30.10 15.71 22.43
N THR A 32 29.25 16.45 23.13
CA THR A 32 29.61 17.13 24.39
C THR A 32 29.30 16.17 25.53
N THR A 33 30.33 15.68 26.22
CA THR A 33 30.17 14.77 27.36
C THR A 33 29.94 15.58 28.63
N SER A 34 28.69 15.69 29.07
CA SER A 34 28.34 16.26 30.38
C SER A 34 28.50 15.19 31.46
N SER A 35 29.55 15.30 32.29
CA SER A 35 29.68 14.49 33.50
C SER A 35 28.79 15.07 34.60
N VAL A 36 27.59 14.53 34.78
CA VAL A 36 26.75 14.86 35.94
C VAL A 36 27.23 14.02 37.13
N ARG A 37 27.79 14.69 38.14
CA ARG A 37 28.18 14.08 39.41
C ARG A 37 26.94 13.87 40.29
N ALA A 38 26.52 12.62 40.48
CA ALA A 38 25.40 12.31 41.37
C ALA A 38 25.77 12.59 42.84
N LYS A 39 24.87 13.26 43.57
CA LYS A 39 24.98 13.44 45.02
C LYS A 39 24.71 12.10 45.72
N PRO A 40 25.48 11.70 46.73
CA PRO A 40 25.24 10.44 47.43
C PRO A 40 23.92 10.52 48.21
N LEU A 41 23.08 9.49 48.05
CA LEU A 41 21.86 9.33 48.82
C LEU A 41 22.24 9.06 50.29
N GLY A 42 21.85 9.97 51.19
CA GLY A 42 21.94 9.74 52.62
C GLY A 42 21.16 8.49 53.02
N SER A 43 21.65 7.79 54.06
CA SER A 43 21.09 6.53 54.53
C SER A 43 19.59 6.64 54.83
N LEU A 44 18.77 5.92 54.06
CA LEU A 44 17.34 5.82 54.30
C LEU A 44 17.11 5.09 55.63
N LYS A 45 16.53 5.79 56.61
CA LYS A 45 16.05 5.14 57.84
C LYS A 45 14.94 4.16 57.46
N ARG A 46 15.16 2.87 57.74
CA ARG A 46 14.21 1.80 57.45
C ARG A 46 12.95 2.02 58.31
N ALA A 47 11.82 2.31 57.68
CA ALA A 47 10.55 2.39 58.38
C ALA A 47 10.20 1.01 58.96
N ALA A 48 9.89 0.94 60.25
CA ALA A 48 9.44 -0.29 60.89
C ALA A 48 8.00 -0.59 60.43
N LEU A 49 7.79 -1.79 59.88
CA LEU A 49 6.45 -2.27 59.53
C LEU A 49 5.68 -2.57 60.84
N PRO A 50 4.40 -2.14 60.96
CA PRO A 50 3.58 -2.51 62.11
C PRO A 50 3.33 -4.02 62.10
N ALA A 51 3.68 -4.69 63.18
CA ALA A 51 3.34 -6.09 63.37
C ALA A 51 1.84 -6.19 63.68
N GLY A 52 1.06 -6.76 62.76
CA GLY A 52 -0.28 -7.26 63.10
C GLY A 52 -1.50 -6.63 62.42
N SER A 53 -1.42 -6.22 61.15
CA SER A 53 -2.64 -6.04 60.35
C SER A 53 -2.53 -6.84 59.05
N SER A 54 -3.27 -7.94 58.97
CA SER A 54 -3.50 -8.66 57.73
C SER A 54 -4.16 -7.72 56.71
N PHE A 55 -3.38 -7.17 55.79
CA PHE A 55 -3.87 -6.28 54.72
C PHE A 55 -4.80 -6.99 53.72
N PHE A 56 -4.86 -8.32 53.79
CA PHE A 56 -5.73 -9.15 52.98
C PHE A 56 -6.82 -9.73 53.88
N THR A 57 -7.89 -8.98 54.09
CA THR A 57 -9.15 -9.61 54.49
C THR A 57 -9.53 -10.55 53.37
N ASN A 58 -9.49 -11.85 53.64
CA ASN A 58 -9.85 -12.92 52.72
C ASN A 58 -11.38 -12.91 52.49
N THR A 59 -11.88 -11.83 51.90
CA THR A 59 -13.16 -11.86 51.22
C THR A 59 -12.83 -12.39 49.85
N LEU A 60 -13.03 -13.70 49.65
CA LEU A 60 -12.92 -14.34 48.34
C LEU A 60 -14.00 -13.75 47.42
N GLN A 61 -13.81 -12.52 46.95
CA GLN A 61 -14.49 -12.07 45.74
C GLN A 61 -14.01 -12.97 44.63
N ARG A 62 -14.87 -13.92 44.27
CA ARG A 62 -14.67 -14.85 43.16
C ARG A 62 -14.62 -13.99 41.90
N PHE A 63 -13.43 -13.55 41.50
CA PHE A 63 -13.24 -12.90 40.21
C PHE A 63 -13.58 -13.94 39.15
N GLN A 64 -14.72 -13.76 38.48
CA GLN A 64 -15.00 -14.53 37.28
C GLN A 64 -14.09 -13.97 36.19
N PRO A 65 -13.15 -14.77 35.64
CA PRO A 65 -12.38 -14.31 34.51
C PRO A 65 -13.33 -14.01 33.36
N LEU A 66 -13.13 -12.86 32.72
CA LEU A 66 -13.82 -12.52 31.48
C LEU A 66 -13.68 -13.68 30.49
N GLU A 67 -14.75 -13.96 29.75
CA GLU A 67 -14.71 -14.99 28.72
C GLU A 67 -13.54 -14.70 27.76
N LYS A 68 -12.75 -15.74 27.48
CA LYS A 68 -11.62 -15.60 26.56
C LYS A 68 -12.17 -15.12 25.22
N PRO A 69 -11.53 -14.12 24.57
CA PRO A 69 -11.98 -13.68 23.26
C PRO A 69 -12.00 -14.89 22.33
N THR A 70 -13.19 -15.27 21.89
CA THR A 70 -13.35 -16.33 20.90
C THR A 70 -12.77 -15.77 19.61
N ARG A 71 -11.75 -16.43 19.04
CA ARG A 71 -11.32 -16.15 17.67
C ARG A 71 -12.55 -16.33 16.78
N GLN A 72 -13.15 -15.23 16.31
CA GLN A 72 -14.05 -15.27 15.16
C GLN A 72 -13.22 -15.86 14.03
N GLY A 73 -13.43 -17.14 13.75
CA GLY A 73 -12.73 -17.83 12.68
C GLY A 73 -12.95 -17.06 11.38
N LEU A 74 -11.90 -16.93 10.57
CA LEU A 74 -11.97 -16.53 9.16
C LEU A 74 -12.68 -17.60 8.32
N SER A 75 -13.72 -18.26 8.86
CA SER A 75 -14.38 -19.43 8.27
C SER A 75 -15.19 -19.10 7.02
N ASN A 76 -15.36 -17.81 6.70
CA ASN A 76 -16.10 -17.35 5.52
C ASN A 76 -15.21 -16.74 4.43
N VAL A 77 -13.88 -16.80 4.55
CA VAL A 77 -12.99 -16.37 3.46
C VAL A 77 -13.01 -17.47 2.40
N LYS A 78 -13.84 -17.29 1.37
CA LYS A 78 -13.73 -18.09 0.14
C LYS A 78 -12.44 -17.68 -0.54
N ILE A 79 -11.42 -18.52 -0.42
CA ILE A 79 -10.17 -18.34 -1.16
C ILE A 79 -10.53 -18.50 -2.64
N GLY A 80 -10.40 -17.40 -3.38
CA GLY A 80 -10.60 -17.38 -4.81
C GLY A 80 -9.65 -18.31 -5.56
N GLN A 81 -10.01 -18.69 -6.79
CA GLN A 81 -9.07 -19.26 -7.75
C GLN A 81 -7.91 -18.29 -7.96
N PRO A 82 -6.65 -18.77 -7.98
CA PRO A 82 -5.49 -17.91 -8.16
C PRO A 82 -5.58 -17.14 -9.48
N ILE A 83 -5.07 -15.91 -9.47
CA ILE A 83 -5.01 -15.09 -10.68
C ILE A 83 -3.97 -15.67 -11.65
N GLU A 84 -4.44 -16.08 -12.83
CA GLU A 84 -3.66 -16.70 -13.91
C GLU A 84 -3.68 -15.82 -15.16
N VAL A 85 -2.52 -15.64 -15.78
CA VAL A 85 -2.40 -15.01 -17.10
C VAL A 85 -2.73 -16.05 -18.17
N VAL A 86 -3.77 -15.79 -18.96
CA VAL A 86 -4.27 -16.70 -20.00
C VAL A 86 -3.59 -16.45 -21.34
N ALA A 87 -3.34 -15.19 -21.66
CA ALA A 87 -2.79 -14.79 -22.95
C ALA A 87 -1.75 -13.69 -22.80
N PHE A 88 -0.81 -13.68 -23.75
CA PHE A 88 0.23 -12.68 -23.88
C PHE A 88 0.20 -12.08 -25.29
N SER A 89 0.59 -10.81 -25.37
CA SER A 89 0.93 -10.14 -26.62
C SER A 89 2.21 -10.71 -27.24
N PRO A 90 2.48 -10.45 -28.53
CA PRO A 90 3.76 -10.82 -29.17
C PRO A 90 5.00 -10.28 -28.45
N GLN A 91 4.85 -9.19 -27.69
CA GLN A 91 5.90 -8.55 -26.89
C GLN A 91 5.99 -9.09 -25.46
N GLY A 92 5.25 -10.14 -25.12
CA GLY A 92 5.30 -10.80 -23.81
C GLY A 92 4.53 -10.09 -22.70
N ARG A 93 3.69 -9.10 -23.02
CA ARG A 93 2.81 -8.44 -22.03
C ARG A 93 1.50 -9.22 -21.86
N PRO A 94 0.99 -9.42 -20.64
CA PRO A 94 -0.32 -10.05 -20.45
C PRO A 94 -1.43 -9.27 -21.15
N THR A 95 -2.33 -9.98 -21.83
CA THR A 95 -3.50 -9.38 -22.50
C THR A 95 -4.82 -9.92 -21.96
N TRP A 96 -4.79 -11.10 -21.35
CA TRP A 96 -5.96 -11.69 -20.71
C TRP A 96 -5.54 -12.33 -19.39
N VAL A 97 -6.24 -11.97 -18.33
CA VAL A 97 -6.07 -12.56 -17.01
C VAL A 97 -7.42 -13.09 -16.54
N LYS A 98 -7.42 -14.26 -15.90
CA LYS A 98 -8.60 -14.84 -15.24
C LYS A 98 -8.26 -15.15 -13.79
N GLY A 99 -9.26 -15.19 -12.94
CA GLY A 99 -9.11 -15.59 -11.55
C GLY A 99 -10.00 -14.75 -10.65
N SER A 100 -9.82 -14.91 -9.35
CA SER A 100 -10.61 -14.20 -8.35
C SER A 100 -9.72 -13.82 -7.19
N LEU A 101 -10.00 -12.67 -6.59
CA LEU A 101 -9.30 -12.20 -5.41
C LEU A 101 -9.31 -13.26 -4.30
N ALA A 102 -8.17 -13.44 -3.64
CA ALA A 102 -8.06 -14.32 -2.48
C ALA A 102 -9.04 -13.92 -1.36
N ILE A 103 -9.38 -12.63 -1.28
CA ILE A 103 -10.34 -12.06 -0.33
C ILE A 103 -11.50 -11.47 -1.14
N ASN A 104 -12.58 -12.22 -1.27
CA ASN A 104 -13.86 -11.70 -1.76
C ASN A 104 -14.78 -11.42 -0.56
N THR A 105 -14.65 -10.23 0.02
CA THR A 105 -15.48 -9.81 1.16
C THR A 105 -16.80 -9.25 0.64
N ARG A 106 -17.93 -9.79 1.13
CA ARG A 106 -19.25 -9.24 0.82
C ARG A 106 -19.33 -7.81 1.36
N GLY A 107 -19.70 -6.86 0.49
CA GLY A 107 -19.89 -5.46 0.84
C GLY A 107 -18.74 -4.53 0.44
N ILE A 108 -17.66 -5.03 -0.18
CA ILE A 108 -16.69 -4.17 -0.87
C ILE A 108 -17.32 -3.72 -2.19
N ASP A 109 -17.20 -2.42 -2.51
CA ASP A 109 -17.71 -1.86 -3.75
C ASP A 109 -16.97 -2.41 -4.98
N ALA A 110 -17.61 -2.40 -6.14
CA ALA A 110 -17.02 -2.95 -7.36
C ALA A 110 -15.76 -2.16 -7.79
N GLU A 111 -15.72 -0.86 -7.53
CA GLU A 111 -14.56 0.00 -7.79
C GLU A 111 -13.35 -0.43 -6.94
N ASP A 112 -13.56 -0.60 -5.63
CA ASP A 112 -12.51 -1.07 -4.71
C ASP A 112 -12.01 -2.47 -5.11
N GLN A 113 -12.93 -3.35 -5.53
CA GLN A 113 -12.55 -4.69 -6.03
C GLN A 113 -11.69 -4.61 -7.29
N ALA A 114 -11.96 -3.67 -8.20
CA ALA A 114 -11.16 -3.45 -9.40
C ALA A 114 -9.72 -3.02 -9.06
N PHE A 115 -9.55 -2.07 -8.14
CA PHE A 115 -8.22 -1.65 -7.69
C PHE A 115 -7.46 -2.76 -6.96
N LEU A 116 -8.14 -3.54 -6.11
CA LEU A 116 -7.54 -4.71 -5.46
C LEU A 116 -7.08 -5.75 -6.49
N TYR A 117 -7.85 -5.96 -7.55
CA TYR A 117 -7.50 -6.87 -8.64
C TYR A 117 -6.25 -6.41 -9.40
N LEU A 118 -6.15 -5.11 -9.70
CA LEU A 118 -4.94 -4.54 -10.30
C LEU A 118 -3.73 -4.61 -9.36
N ASP A 119 -3.91 -4.41 -8.06
CA ASP A 119 -2.81 -4.52 -7.09
C ASP A 119 -2.23 -5.93 -7.02
N GLU A 120 -3.07 -6.97 -7.11
CA GLU A 120 -2.61 -8.35 -7.17
C GLU A 120 -1.86 -8.64 -8.50
N LEU A 121 -2.26 -7.96 -9.58
CA LEU A 121 -1.65 -8.09 -10.91
C LEU A 121 -0.42 -7.22 -11.15
N LYS A 122 -0.14 -6.24 -10.29
CA LYS A 122 0.83 -5.16 -10.57
C LYS A 122 2.20 -5.67 -11.03
N ASN A 123 2.72 -6.70 -10.37
CA ASN A 123 4.02 -7.29 -10.68
C ASN A 123 4.03 -7.99 -12.05
N LYS A 124 2.90 -8.59 -12.45
CA LYS A 124 2.77 -9.30 -13.74
C LYS A 124 2.56 -8.32 -14.89
N MET A 125 1.90 -7.19 -14.62
CA MET A 125 1.58 -6.15 -15.60
C MET A 125 2.65 -5.06 -15.70
N GLY A 126 3.58 -4.99 -14.75
CA GLY A 126 4.56 -3.92 -14.66
C GLY A 126 3.96 -2.58 -14.21
N ILE A 127 2.92 -2.64 -13.36
CA ILE A 127 2.29 -1.47 -12.72
C ILE A 127 2.98 -1.26 -11.37
N GLU A 128 3.27 -0.02 -11.01
CA GLU A 128 3.89 0.30 -9.72
C GLU A 128 2.82 0.66 -8.68
N HIS A 129 1.93 1.60 -9.02
CA HIS A 129 0.93 2.17 -8.14
C HIS A 129 -0.44 2.24 -8.81
N PRO A 130 -1.25 1.15 -8.78
CA PRO A 130 -2.53 1.09 -9.49
C PRO A 130 -3.50 2.23 -9.18
N MET A 131 -3.60 2.66 -7.92
CA MET A 131 -4.48 3.78 -7.52
C MET A 131 -4.03 5.15 -8.04
N GLU A 132 -2.75 5.31 -8.37
CA GLU A 132 -2.20 6.56 -8.91
C GLU A 132 -2.16 6.53 -10.44
N GLU A 133 -1.93 5.34 -11.00
CA GLU A 133 -1.78 5.12 -12.43
C GLU A 133 -3.09 4.81 -13.14
N PHE A 134 -4.18 4.45 -12.46
CA PHE A 134 -5.44 4.13 -13.11
C PHE A 134 -6.60 4.96 -12.57
N GLN A 135 -7.48 5.35 -13.48
CA GLN A 135 -8.74 6.01 -13.15
C GLN A 135 -9.90 5.28 -13.82
N ILE A 136 -11.03 5.14 -13.11
CA ILE A 136 -12.24 4.55 -13.67
C ILE A 136 -12.86 5.55 -14.65
N SER A 137 -12.99 5.16 -15.91
CA SER A 137 -13.63 6.00 -16.93
C SER A 137 -15.08 5.60 -17.21
N LYS A 138 -15.43 4.33 -16.97
CA LYS A 138 -16.82 3.85 -17.15
C LYS A 138 -17.11 2.66 -16.26
N GLN A 139 -18.31 2.62 -15.68
CA GLN A 139 -18.89 1.45 -15.04
C GLN A 139 -20.24 1.14 -15.68
N GLN A 140 -20.49 -0.12 -16.04
CA GLN A 140 -21.75 -0.53 -16.64
C GLN A 140 -22.12 -1.93 -16.16
N GLN A 141 -23.40 -2.14 -15.85
CA GLN A 141 -23.94 -3.48 -15.63
C GLN A 141 -24.57 -4.00 -16.92
N ASP A 142 -24.35 -5.27 -17.23
CA ASP A 142 -24.99 -5.93 -18.38
C ASP A 142 -26.34 -6.56 -18.02
N GLU A 143 -27.01 -7.14 -19.02
CA GLU A 143 -28.32 -7.79 -18.88
C GLU A 143 -28.30 -9.02 -17.96
N TYR A 144 -27.11 -9.59 -17.72
CA TYR A 144 -26.90 -10.73 -16.83
C TYR A 144 -26.50 -10.32 -15.40
N GLY A 145 -26.46 -9.01 -15.12
CA GLY A 145 -26.09 -8.47 -13.82
C GLY A 145 -24.59 -8.41 -13.56
N GLN A 146 -23.73 -8.67 -14.55
CA GLN A 146 -22.28 -8.53 -14.40
C GLN A 146 -21.88 -7.06 -14.52
N THR A 147 -20.97 -6.63 -13.66
CA THR A 147 -20.45 -5.26 -13.67
C THR A 147 -19.15 -5.24 -14.45
N HIS A 148 -19.10 -4.39 -15.48
CA HIS A 148 -17.94 -4.13 -16.30
C HIS A 148 -17.35 -2.77 -15.93
N ILE A 149 -16.09 -2.74 -15.54
CA ILE A 149 -15.37 -1.51 -15.15
C ILE A 149 -14.25 -1.26 -16.16
N ARG A 150 -14.33 -0.12 -16.86
CA ARG A 150 -13.27 0.39 -17.72
C ARG A 150 -12.40 1.36 -16.94
N MET A 151 -11.10 1.14 -17.00
CA MET A 151 -10.07 1.95 -16.37
C MET A 151 -9.07 2.45 -17.41
N GLU A 152 -8.67 3.71 -17.29
CA GLU A 152 -7.67 4.36 -18.14
C GLU A 152 -6.37 4.57 -17.36
N GLN A 153 -5.25 4.23 -17.98
CA GLN A 153 -3.92 4.41 -17.41
C GLN A 153 -3.40 5.83 -17.60
N TYR A 154 -2.75 6.36 -16.59
CA TYR A 154 -2.05 7.62 -16.52
C TYR A 154 -0.61 7.39 -16.07
N TYR A 155 0.34 8.01 -16.74
CA TYR A 155 1.75 8.02 -16.36
C TYR A 155 2.19 9.45 -16.09
N HIS A 156 2.56 9.75 -14.84
CA HIS A 156 2.82 11.12 -14.36
C HIS A 156 1.71 12.13 -14.76
N GLY A 157 0.45 11.70 -14.66
CA GLY A 157 -0.72 12.53 -14.98
C GLY A 157 -1.02 12.68 -16.48
N LEU A 158 -0.27 12.02 -17.36
CA LEU A 158 -0.54 11.99 -18.79
C LEU A 158 -1.28 10.69 -19.17
N PRO A 159 -2.39 10.76 -19.93
CA PRO A 159 -3.11 9.56 -20.35
C PRO A 159 -2.22 8.70 -21.26
N VAL A 160 -2.17 7.41 -20.98
CA VAL A 160 -1.43 6.44 -21.78
C VAL A 160 -2.33 5.95 -22.90
N TYR A 161 -1.95 6.25 -24.14
CA TYR A 161 -2.71 5.78 -25.30
C TYR A 161 -2.77 4.25 -25.35
N ALA A 162 -3.98 3.71 -25.52
CA ALA A 162 -4.27 2.29 -25.47
C ALA A 162 -3.88 1.60 -24.13
N GLY A 163 -3.72 2.38 -23.06
CA GLY A 163 -3.53 1.89 -21.69
C GLY A 163 -4.87 1.67 -20.99
N GLU A 164 -5.74 0.87 -21.59
CA GLU A 164 -7.07 0.58 -21.01
C GLU A 164 -7.09 -0.82 -20.39
N VAL A 165 -7.81 -0.95 -19.26
CA VAL A 165 -8.14 -2.24 -18.66
C VAL A 165 -9.66 -2.32 -18.49
N ILE A 166 -10.22 -3.49 -18.80
CA ILE A 166 -11.64 -3.79 -18.61
C ILE A 166 -11.72 -4.99 -17.68
N LEU A 167 -12.43 -4.84 -16.56
CA LEU A 167 -12.65 -5.86 -15.53
C LEU A 167 -14.13 -6.22 -15.42
#